data_AF-A0A7Y7TL32-F1
#
_entry.id   AF-A0A7Y7TL32-F1
#
_cell.length_a   1.000
_cell.length_b   1.000
_cell.length_c   1.000
_cell.angle_alpha   90.00
_cell.angle_beta   90.00
_cell.angle_gamma   90.00
#
_symmetry.space_group_name_H-M   'P 1'
#
loop_
_entity.id
_entity.type
_entity.pdbx_description
1 polymer ?
#
loop_
_entity_poly.entity_id
_entity_poly.type
_entity_poly.pdbx_seq_one_letter_code
_entity_poly.pdbx_strand_id
1 'polypeptide(L)'
;MKKKFKTLLLVAVLIAACFGCKKDDDNSNNPSVANFAISGDNEFAPRAVIFSNQSLNATSYLWNFGDGQTSTAENPNHVFNAGGTYNVTLTATNSVGQNVVNKTVIIKNAPSKLKITRIVLTSIPFINSSGSGWDTYNGPDVYFKLSDDASTAYFTSGGIFNDLVSSTLPVAFTTGFPFTIIDLDYNFIMGFWDQDSPDADDYMAGFYFKVRTKMPTDGSLYPATIVMQSATNGLNFTLNVEWLP
;
A
#
# COMPACT_ATOMS: atom_id res chain seq x y z
N MET A 1 74.26 38.24 30.18
CA MET A 1 73.39 38.96 29.22
C MET A 1 72.04 38.25 29.13
N LYS A 2 70.93 39.02 29.16
CA LYS A 2 69.55 38.80 28.63
C LYS A 2 69.27 37.40 27.99
N LYS A 3 68.15 36.66 28.16
CA LYS A 3 66.73 37.00 28.42
C LYS A 3 65.88 35.69 28.55
N LYS A 4 64.89 35.71 29.46
CA LYS A 4 63.47 35.21 29.40
C LYS A 4 63.08 33.72 29.29
N PHE A 5 62.46 33.26 30.39
CA PHE A 5 61.22 32.47 30.60
C PHE A 5 60.34 32.05 29.38
N LYS A 6 59.89 30.77 29.37
CA LYS A 6 58.45 30.37 29.49
C LYS A 6 58.25 28.85 29.69
N THR A 7 57.68 28.52 30.85
CA THR A 7 56.76 27.44 31.28
C THR A 7 56.13 26.52 30.21
N LEU A 8 56.00 25.20 30.46
CA LEU A 8 54.73 24.53 30.86
C LEU A 8 54.79 22.97 30.90
N LEU A 9 54.49 22.44 32.10
CA LEU A 9 53.82 21.20 32.52
C LEU A 9 54.29 19.79 32.06
N LEU A 10 54.75 19.03 33.06
CA LEU A 10 54.92 17.57 33.10
C LEU A 10 53.55 16.90 33.29
N VAL A 11 53.17 15.93 32.46
CA VAL A 11 52.14 14.94 32.81
C VAL A 11 52.63 13.56 32.37
N ALA A 12 53.17 12.80 33.33
CA ALA A 12 53.47 11.38 33.15
C ALA A 12 52.17 10.58 33.33
N VAL A 13 51.78 9.83 32.31
CA VAL A 13 50.66 8.88 32.36
C VAL A 13 51.11 7.66 33.16
N LEU A 14 50.61 7.51 34.39
CA LEU A 14 50.73 6.25 35.15
C LEU A 14 49.56 5.35 34.77
N ILE A 15 49.87 4.20 34.17
CA ILE A 15 48.91 3.11 33.96
C ILE A 15 48.70 2.43 35.32
N ALA A 16 47.57 2.69 35.97
CA ALA A 16 47.12 1.93 37.12
C ALA A 16 46.24 0.77 36.63
N ALA A 17 46.81 -0.43 36.59
CA ALA A 17 46.04 -1.68 36.52
C ALA A 17 45.31 -1.86 37.86
N CYS A 18 43.99 -1.68 37.86
CA CYS A 18 43.18 -1.88 39.06
C CYS A 18 42.90 -3.38 39.24
N PHE A 19 43.76 -4.07 39.98
CA PHE A 19 43.45 -5.37 40.59
C PHE A 19 42.51 -5.12 41.77
N GLY A 20 41.20 -5.20 41.54
CA GLY A 20 40.22 -5.06 42.61
C GLY A 20 38.82 -4.60 42.25
N CYS A 21 38.36 -4.72 41.00
CA CYS A 21 36.93 -4.56 40.73
C CYS A 21 36.19 -5.76 41.33
N LYS A 22 35.65 -5.60 42.53
CA LYS A 22 34.47 -6.37 42.93
C LYS A 22 33.43 -6.14 41.84
N LYS A 23 32.74 -7.21 41.42
CA LYS A 23 31.46 -7.05 40.75
C LYS A 23 30.54 -6.35 41.75
N ASP A 24 30.32 -5.06 41.55
CA ASP A 24 29.18 -4.40 42.15
C ASP A 24 27.97 -4.89 41.35
N ASP A 25 27.30 -5.92 41.87
CA ASP A 25 26.00 -6.41 41.38
C ASP A 25 24.87 -5.44 41.79
N ASP A 26 25.12 -4.13 41.79
CA ASP A 26 24.10 -3.11 42.03
C ASP A 26 23.82 -2.35 40.74
N ASN A 27 22.66 -2.63 40.15
CA ASN A 27 22.12 -1.99 38.97
C ASN A 27 21.75 -0.50 39.19
N SER A 28 22.21 0.14 40.28
CA SER A 28 21.76 1.45 40.73
C SER A 28 22.50 2.65 40.12
N ASN A 29 23.61 2.44 39.40
CA ASN A 29 24.46 3.52 38.87
C ASN A 29 24.79 3.46 37.37
N ASN A 30 24.24 2.51 36.61
CA ASN A 30 24.46 2.51 35.16
C ASN A 30 23.55 3.53 34.46
N PRO A 31 24.06 4.33 33.50
CA PRO A 31 23.21 5.18 32.66
C PRO A 31 22.20 4.33 31.90
N SER A 32 21.00 4.88 31.66
CA SER A 32 20.06 4.27 30.73
C SER A 32 20.64 4.29 29.31
N VAL A 33 20.31 3.28 28.52
CA VAL A 33 20.64 3.21 27.09
C VAL A 33 19.35 2.97 26.34
N ALA A 34 18.85 3.97 25.63
CA ALA A 34 17.59 3.89 24.92
C ALA A 34 17.78 3.12 23.60
N ASN A 35 16.92 2.13 23.37
CA ASN A 35 16.85 1.43 22.08
C ASN A 35 15.45 0.83 21.92
N PHE A 36 15.03 0.60 20.67
CA PHE A 36 13.76 -0.06 20.39
C PHE A 36 13.72 -0.68 18.99
N ALA A 37 12.87 -1.67 18.78
CA ALA A 37 12.53 -2.19 17.46
C ALA A 37 11.16 -1.68 16.99
N ILE A 38 10.99 -1.60 15.68
CA ILE A 38 9.75 -1.19 15.01
C ILE A 38 9.22 -2.40 14.24
N SER A 39 7.92 -2.64 14.29
CA SER A 39 7.23 -3.62 13.46
C SER A 39 5.98 -3.01 12.84
N GLY A 40 5.81 -3.21 11.54
CA GLY A 40 4.63 -2.79 10.78
C GLY A 40 4.73 -1.40 10.13
N ASP A 41 5.93 -0.90 9.89
CA ASP A 41 6.17 0.29 9.06
C ASP A 41 6.22 -0.05 7.55
N ASN A 42 6.37 0.97 6.71
CA ASN A 42 6.39 0.92 5.24
C ASN A 42 5.07 0.48 4.58
N GLU A 43 3.96 0.77 5.23
CA GLU A 43 2.62 0.27 4.90
C GLU A 43 1.60 1.41 4.85
N PHE A 44 0.44 1.17 4.24
CA PHE A 44 -0.57 2.20 4.01
C PHE A 44 -1.31 2.62 5.28
N ALA A 45 -1.60 3.91 5.42
CA ALA A 45 -2.45 4.44 6.48
C ALA A 45 -3.94 4.07 6.29
N PRO A 46 -4.74 3.92 7.37
CA PRO A 46 -4.30 3.95 8.77
C PRO A 46 -3.51 2.70 9.14
N ARG A 47 -2.38 2.87 9.85
CA ARG A 47 -1.49 1.75 10.20
C ARG A 47 -1.13 1.74 11.67
N ALA A 48 -1.39 0.61 12.32
CA ALA A 48 -0.87 0.28 13.63
C ALA A 48 0.60 -0.14 13.51
N VAL A 49 1.48 0.52 14.25
CA VAL A 49 2.90 0.22 14.37
C VAL A 49 3.19 -0.20 15.80
N ILE A 50 3.86 -1.35 15.94
CA ILE A 50 4.23 -1.91 17.24
C ILE A 50 5.66 -1.50 17.55
N PHE A 51 5.87 -0.91 18.72
CA PHE A 51 7.19 -0.53 19.22
C PHE A 51 7.58 -1.46 20.35
N SER A 52 8.73 -2.12 20.19
CA SER A 52 9.31 -2.99 21.22
C SER A 52 10.49 -2.30 21.85
N ASN A 53 10.37 -1.93 23.12
CA ASN A 53 11.47 -1.35 23.88
C ASN A 53 12.60 -2.36 24.08
N GLN A 54 13.82 -1.93 23.78
CA GLN A 54 15.06 -2.68 23.94
C GLN A 54 16.07 -1.90 24.80
N SER A 55 15.58 -0.94 25.58
CA SER A 55 16.42 -0.08 26.41
C SER A 55 17.02 -0.87 27.57
N LEU A 56 18.22 -0.48 27.98
CA LEU A 56 18.91 -1.05 29.13
C LEU A 56 18.92 -0.06 30.29
N ASN A 57 18.86 -0.58 31.52
CA ASN A 57 18.97 0.16 32.78
C ASN A 57 17.95 1.30 32.95
N ALA A 58 16.80 1.25 32.26
CA ALA A 58 15.75 2.27 32.35
C ALA A 58 14.61 1.81 33.28
N THR A 59 13.97 2.76 33.96
CA THR A 59 12.81 2.51 34.83
C THR A 59 11.54 3.21 34.35
N SER A 60 11.66 4.14 33.40
CA SER A 60 10.52 4.82 32.78
C SER A 60 10.81 5.24 31.35
N TYR A 61 9.74 5.38 30.56
CA TYR A 61 9.78 5.59 29.12
C TYR A 61 8.84 6.72 28.73
N LEU A 62 9.29 7.54 27.78
CA LEU A 62 8.45 8.51 27.10
C LEU A 62 8.67 8.38 25.60
N TRP A 63 7.59 8.07 24.89
CA TRP A 63 7.53 7.99 23.44
C TRP A 63 6.94 9.28 22.89
N ASN A 64 7.55 9.79 21.83
CA ASN A 64 6.94 10.78 20.95
C ASN A 64 6.91 10.18 19.54
N PHE A 65 5.72 10.02 18.96
CA PHE A 65 5.57 9.34 17.68
C PHE A 65 5.81 10.25 16.48
N GLY A 66 6.06 11.55 16.68
CA GLY A 66 6.33 12.51 15.62
C GLY A 66 5.07 13.02 14.89
N ASP A 67 3.88 12.60 15.31
CA ASP A 67 2.58 13.05 14.82
C ASP A 67 1.81 13.91 15.84
N GLY A 68 2.48 14.30 16.92
CA GLY A 68 1.91 15.05 18.04
C GLY A 68 1.43 14.19 19.20
N GLN A 69 1.38 12.86 19.04
CA GLN A 69 0.96 11.93 20.09
C GLN A 69 2.16 11.36 20.85
N THR A 70 1.91 10.96 22.10
CA THR A 70 2.93 10.42 23.02
C THR A 70 2.41 9.21 23.79
N SER A 71 3.31 8.40 24.35
CA SER A 71 2.96 7.29 25.25
C SER A 71 4.01 7.09 26.34
N THR A 72 3.61 6.54 27.48
CA THR A 72 4.50 6.11 28.57
C THR A 72 4.52 4.58 28.75
N ALA A 73 3.82 3.85 27.89
CA ALA A 73 3.86 2.38 27.91
C ALA A 73 5.26 1.89 27.52
N GLU A 74 5.68 0.76 28.10
CA GLU A 74 6.98 0.17 27.76
C GLU A 74 7.02 -0.30 26.30
N ASN A 75 5.98 -1.00 25.84
CA ASN A 75 5.85 -1.47 24.45
C ASN A 75 4.55 -0.96 23.83
N PRO A 76 4.48 0.30 23.33
CA PRO A 76 3.25 0.85 22.80
C PRO A 76 2.89 0.29 21.42
N ASN A 77 1.59 0.25 21.15
CA ASN A 77 1.04 0.16 19.80
C ASN A 77 0.43 1.52 19.45
N HIS A 78 0.87 2.12 18.34
CA HIS A 78 0.41 3.45 17.91
C HIS A 78 -0.15 3.41 16.50
N VAL A 79 -1.28 4.09 16.27
CA VAL A 79 -1.95 4.13 14.96
C VAL A 79 -1.65 5.47 14.29
N PHE A 80 -0.91 5.42 13.18
CA PHE A 80 -0.72 6.55 12.29
C PHE A 80 -1.90 6.64 11.31
N ASN A 81 -2.70 7.69 11.42
CA ASN A 81 -3.93 7.86 10.63
C ASN A 81 -3.67 8.39 9.21
N ALA A 82 -2.51 9.01 8.97
CA ALA A 82 -2.12 9.56 7.68
C ALA A 82 -0.79 8.94 7.22
N GLY A 83 -0.55 8.97 5.91
CA GLY A 83 0.76 8.66 5.38
C GLY A 83 1.73 9.81 5.67
N GLY A 84 3.00 9.47 5.84
CA GLY A 84 4.03 10.43 6.22
C GLY A 84 5.33 9.75 6.63
N THR A 85 6.34 10.57 6.88
CA THR A 85 7.60 10.15 7.51
C THR A 85 7.62 10.73 8.92
N TYR A 86 7.66 9.87 9.91
CA TYR A 86 7.57 10.22 11.32
C TYR A 86 8.90 9.94 12.02
N ASN A 87 9.43 10.93 12.72
CA ASN A 87 10.62 10.73 13.56
C ASN A 87 10.19 10.32 14.97
N VAL A 88 10.22 9.01 15.24
CA VAL A 88 9.81 8.46 16.53
C VAL A 88 10.97 8.55 17.52
N THR A 89 10.70 9.17 18.67
CA THR A 89 11.66 9.37 19.75
C THR A 89 11.27 8.50 20.95
N LEU A 90 12.24 7.77 21.51
CA LEU A 90 12.14 7.14 22.82
C LEU A 90 13.13 7.80 23.77
N THR A 91 12.60 8.33 24.88
CA THR A 91 13.39 8.79 26.03
C THR A 91 13.29 7.75 27.14
N ALA A 92 14.41 7.09 27.44
CA ALA A 92 14.53 6.10 28.51
C ALA A 92 15.20 6.74 29.74
N THR A 93 14.55 6.69 30.89
CA THR A 93 14.95 7.43 32.11
C THR A 93 15.20 6.47 33.27
N ASN A 94 16.22 6.77 34.08
CA ASN A 94 16.44 6.17 35.39
C ASN A 94 16.91 7.22 36.41
N SER A 95 17.35 6.80 37.60
CA SER A 95 17.85 7.68 38.67
C SER A 95 19.14 8.44 38.29
N VAL A 96 19.91 7.93 37.33
CA VAL A 96 21.19 8.52 36.88
C VAL A 96 20.96 9.58 35.81
N GLY A 97 19.91 9.44 35.00
CA GLY A 97 19.55 10.42 33.98
C GLY A 97 18.68 9.86 32.87
N GLN A 98 18.79 10.46 31.69
CA GLN A 98 18.00 10.12 30.51
C GLN A 98 18.90 9.85 29.31
N ASN A 99 18.47 8.90 28.48
CA ASN A 99 19.03 8.66 27.17
C ASN A 99 17.91 8.69 26.13
N VAL A 100 18.23 9.17 24.93
CA VAL A 100 17.25 9.42 23.87
C VAL A 100 17.73 8.75 22.60
N VAL A 101 16.82 8.04 21.93
CA VAL A 101 17.05 7.43 20.62
C VAL A 101 15.92 7.81 19.67
N ASN A 102 16.26 8.00 18.40
CA ASN A 102 15.33 8.35 17.34
C ASN A 102 15.39 7.29 16.24
N LYS A 103 14.23 6.88 15.71
CA LYS A 103 14.14 6.05 14.50
C LYS A 103 13.01 6.55 13.61
N THR A 104 13.23 6.47 12.30
CA THR A 104 12.23 6.88 11.31
C THR A 104 11.21 5.77 11.09
N VAL A 105 9.94 6.14 11.09
CA VAL A 105 8.82 5.31 10.64
C VAL A 105 8.25 5.93 9.37
N ILE A 106 8.07 5.13 8.32
CA ILE A 106 7.46 5.57 7.06
C ILE A 106 6.10 4.90 6.93
N ILE A 107 5.04 5.70 6.77
CA ILE A 107 3.69 5.23 6.49
C ILE A 107 3.31 5.73 5.10
N LYS A 108 2.87 4.83 4.23
CA LYS A 108 2.44 5.18 2.87
C LYS A 108 1.06 5.85 2.93
N ASN A 109 0.83 6.85 2.08
CA ASN A 109 -0.52 7.41 1.91
C ASN A 109 -1.44 6.33 1.35
N ALA A 110 -2.64 6.20 1.93
CA ALA A 110 -3.68 5.37 1.33
C ALA A 110 -3.80 5.73 -0.17
N PRO A 111 -3.87 4.73 -1.06
CA PRO A 111 -3.97 4.99 -2.48
C PRO A 111 -5.18 5.87 -2.75
N SER A 112 -5.00 6.81 -3.67
CA SER A 112 -6.07 7.69 -4.17
C SER A 112 -6.47 7.34 -5.60
N LYS A 113 -5.65 6.51 -6.27
CA LYS A 113 -5.80 6.17 -7.68
C LYS A 113 -5.61 4.67 -7.90
N LEU A 114 -6.22 4.17 -8.96
CA LEU A 114 -6.11 2.78 -9.37
C LEU A 114 -5.70 2.72 -10.83
N LYS A 115 -4.77 1.84 -11.15
CA LYS A 115 -4.36 1.58 -12.53
C LYS A 115 -4.77 0.17 -12.92
N ILE A 116 -5.75 0.03 -13.80
CA ILE A 116 -6.15 -1.24 -14.40
C ILE A 116 -5.04 -1.65 -15.37
N THR A 117 -4.45 -2.82 -15.12
CA THR A 117 -3.36 -3.39 -15.93
C THR A 117 -3.86 -4.50 -16.86
N ARG A 118 -4.98 -5.15 -16.52
CA ARG A 118 -5.61 -6.20 -17.34
C ARG A 118 -7.08 -6.39 -16.95
N ILE A 119 -7.90 -6.74 -17.93
CA ILE A 119 -9.32 -7.10 -17.75
C ILE A 119 -9.53 -8.53 -18.26
N VAL A 120 -9.98 -9.43 -17.41
CA VAL A 120 -10.23 -10.83 -17.78
C VAL A 120 -11.71 -11.10 -17.67
N LEU A 121 -12.39 -11.39 -18.78
CA LEU A 121 -13.78 -11.86 -18.70
C LEU A 121 -13.75 -13.33 -18.29
N THR A 122 -14.53 -13.68 -17.28
CA THR A 122 -14.62 -15.05 -16.78
C THR A 122 -15.91 -15.72 -17.22
N SER A 123 -16.96 -14.95 -17.53
CA SER A 123 -18.14 -15.48 -18.24
C SER A 123 -18.93 -14.40 -18.97
N ILE A 124 -19.46 -14.75 -20.16
CA ILE A 124 -20.38 -13.91 -20.94
C ILE A 124 -21.64 -14.73 -21.23
N PRO A 125 -22.84 -14.27 -20.86
CA PRO A 125 -24.07 -15.06 -20.96
C PRO A 125 -24.86 -14.83 -22.27
N PHE A 126 -24.50 -13.83 -23.07
CA PHE A 126 -25.23 -13.47 -24.30
C PHE A 126 -24.49 -13.95 -25.54
N ILE A 127 -24.62 -15.23 -25.85
CA ILE A 127 -24.50 -15.72 -27.23
C ILE A 127 -25.81 -16.43 -27.52
N ASN A 128 -26.83 -15.65 -27.87
CA ASN A 128 -27.97 -16.18 -28.59
C ASN A 128 -27.54 -16.11 -30.07
N SER A 129 -27.39 -17.26 -30.70
CA SER A 129 -27.06 -17.41 -32.13
C SER A 129 -28.30 -17.42 -33.02
N SER A 130 -29.39 -16.76 -32.63
CA SER A 130 -30.64 -16.76 -33.40
C SER A 130 -30.88 -15.44 -34.13
N GLY A 131 -29.89 -14.99 -34.90
CA GLY A 131 -30.08 -14.03 -35.99
C GLY A 131 -30.47 -14.78 -37.27
N SER A 132 -31.68 -14.56 -37.78
CA SER A 132 -32.14 -15.13 -39.03
C SER A 132 -31.61 -14.33 -40.23
N GLY A 133 -30.82 -14.98 -41.09
CA GLY A 133 -30.80 -14.72 -42.53
C GLY A 133 -29.84 -13.65 -43.08
N TRP A 134 -29.03 -14.11 -44.03
CA TRP A 134 -28.18 -13.42 -45.03
C TRP A 134 -26.73 -13.09 -44.69
N ASP A 135 -26.31 -13.09 -43.44
CA ASP A 135 -24.88 -13.02 -43.13
C ASP A 135 -24.28 -14.39 -42.84
N THR A 136 -23.16 -14.68 -43.50
CA THR A 136 -22.27 -15.76 -43.07
C THR A 136 -21.63 -15.23 -41.79
N TYR A 137 -22.26 -15.48 -40.65
CA TYR A 137 -21.89 -14.92 -39.35
C TYR A 137 -20.47 -15.36 -38.99
N ASN A 138 -19.47 -14.60 -39.43
CA ASN A 138 -18.20 -14.49 -38.73
C ASN A 138 -18.60 -13.85 -37.40
N GLY A 139 -18.40 -14.56 -36.29
CA GLY A 139 -18.88 -14.17 -34.97
C GLY A 139 -18.47 -12.75 -34.59
N PRO A 140 -19.16 -12.14 -33.62
CA PRO A 140 -19.06 -10.71 -33.40
C PRO A 140 -17.60 -10.34 -33.08
N ASP A 141 -17.05 -9.43 -33.86
CA ASP A 141 -15.84 -8.71 -33.49
C ASP A 141 -16.24 -7.76 -32.35
N VAL A 142 -16.20 -8.26 -31.11
CA VAL A 142 -16.66 -7.47 -29.96
C VAL A 142 -15.56 -6.51 -29.53
N TYR A 143 -15.84 -5.22 -29.66
CA TYR A 143 -15.07 -4.19 -28.96
C TYR A 143 -15.80 -3.75 -27.69
N PHE A 144 -15.05 -3.19 -26.74
CA PHE A 144 -15.64 -2.63 -25.54
C PHE A 144 -15.18 -1.20 -25.31
N LYS A 145 -16.04 -0.44 -24.66
CA LYS A 145 -15.78 0.95 -24.30
C LYS A 145 -15.79 1.05 -22.79
N LEU A 146 -14.80 1.74 -22.23
CA LEU A 146 -14.81 2.15 -20.83
C LEU A 146 -15.06 3.64 -20.78
N SER A 147 -16.24 4.02 -20.30
CA SER A 147 -16.60 5.43 -20.10
C SER A 147 -16.92 5.71 -18.64
N ASP A 148 -16.71 6.95 -18.26
CA ASP A 148 -17.13 7.53 -16.99
C ASP A 148 -18.03 8.76 -17.22
N ASP A 149 -18.46 9.40 -16.14
CA ASP A 149 -19.38 10.55 -16.19
C ASP A 149 -18.75 11.84 -16.73
N ALA A 150 -17.41 11.94 -16.79
CA ALA A 150 -16.66 13.14 -17.18
C ALA A 150 -15.82 12.97 -18.46
N SER A 151 -15.55 11.74 -18.88
CA SER A 151 -14.64 11.37 -19.95
C SER A 151 -14.96 9.98 -20.51
N THR A 152 -14.56 9.75 -21.75
CA THR A 152 -14.77 8.48 -22.41
C THR A 152 -13.46 8.02 -23.02
N ALA A 153 -13.00 6.82 -22.66
CA ALA A 153 -11.86 6.17 -23.29
C ALA A 153 -12.34 5.00 -24.16
N TYR A 154 -11.99 5.03 -25.44
CA TYR A 154 -12.33 3.97 -26.39
C TYR A 154 -11.18 2.96 -26.44
N PHE A 155 -11.49 1.67 -26.28
CA PHE A 155 -10.51 0.60 -26.34
C PHE A 155 -10.94 -0.45 -27.36
N THR A 156 -10.27 -0.48 -28.50
CA THR A 156 -10.41 -1.60 -29.44
C THR A 156 -9.47 -2.71 -28.97
N SER A 157 -9.98 -3.73 -28.26
CA SER A 157 -9.26 -5.00 -28.21
C SER A 157 -9.60 -5.77 -29.47
N GLY A 158 -8.62 -6.02 -30.34
CA GLY A 158 -8.81 -6.80 -31.58
C GLY A 158 -8.97 -8.30 -31.32
N GLY A 159 -9.82 -8.68 -30.36
CA GLY A 159 -10.15 -10.07 -30.07
C GLY A 159 -11.36 -10.49 -30.89
N ILE A 160 -11.16 -11.39 -31.85
CA ILE A 160 -12.22 -12.00 -32.67
C ILE A 160 -12.91 -13.07 -31.80
N PHE A 161 -14.23 -12.96 -31.56
CA PHE A 161 -15.00 -13.92 -30.75
C PHE A 161 -15.64 -15.00 -31.63
N ASN A 162 -14.82 -15.76 -32.36
CA ASN A 162 -15.34 -16.91 -33.09
C ASN A 162 -15.44 -18.13 -32.16
N ASP A 163 -16.66 -18.66 -32.00
CA ASP A 163 -17.00 -19.98 -31.41
C ASP A 163 -16.77 -20.22 -29.91
N LEU A 164 -17.26 -19.34 -29.03
CA LEU A 164 -17.36 -19.65 -27.59
C LEU A 164 -18.75 -20.18 -27.21
N VAL A 165 -18.85 -21.49 -26.99
CA VAL A 165 -20.01 -22.07 -26.27
C VAL A 165 -19.82 -21.90 -24.76
N SER A 166 -20.91 -21.74 -24.00
CA SER A 166 -20.91 -21.45 -22.55
C SER A 166 -20.07 -22.41 -21.70
N SER A 167 -19.78 -23.61 -22.21
CA SER A 167 -18.95 -24.62 -21.57
C SER A 167 -17.44 -24.43 -21.75
N THR A 168 -17.00 -23.46 -22.55
CA THR A 168 -15.59 -23.28 -22.96
C THR A 168 -15.00 -21.92 -22.58
N LEU A 169 -15.56 -21.21 -21.60
CA LEU A 169 -15.11 -19.87 -21.20
C LEU A 169 -13.81 -19.90 -20.37
N PRO A 170 -12.65 -19.60 -20.96
CA PRO A 170 -11.68 -18.74 -20.29
C PRO A 170 -11.21 -17.64 -21.24
N VAL A 171 -12.00 -16.57 -21.39
CA VAL A 171 -11.70 -15.50 -22.35
C VAL A 171 -11.03 -14.33 -21.64
N ALA A 172 -9.70 -14.36 -21.59
CA ALA A 172 -8.94 -13.21 -21.09
C ALA A 172 -8.70 -12.20 -22.22
N PHE A 173 -9.13 -10.95 -22.00
CA PHE A 173 -8.73 -9.84 -22.87
C PHE A 173 -7.46 -9.22 -22.31
N THR A 174 -6.63 -8.71 -23.20
CA THR A 174 -5.51 -7.87 -22.80
C THR A 174 -5.70 -6.54 -23.48
N THR A 175 -6.06 -5.52 -22.73
CA THR A 175 -6.04 -4.15 -23.23
C THR A 175 -4.60 -3.74 -23.47
N GLY A 176 -4.32 -3.19 -24.65
CA GLY A 176 -3.08 -2.46 -24.86
C GLY A 176 -3.09 -1.23 -23.95
N PHE A 177 -2.12 -1.15 -23.04
CA PHE A 177 -1.89 -0.07 -22.08
C PHE A 177 -2.81 -0.02 -20.85
N PRO A 178 -2.25 0.43 -19.71
CA PRO A 178 -3.00 0.54 -18.47
C PRO A 178 -3.96 1.74 -18.47
N PHE A 179 -5.13 1.55 -17.88
CA PHE A 179 -6.13 2.60 -17.66
C PHE A 179 -6.07 3.12 -16.22
N THR A 180 -6.07 4.43 -16.01
CA THR A 180 -5.95 5.03 -14.66
C THR A 180 -7.27 5.65 -14.21
N ILE A 181 -7.74 5.20 -13.06
CA ILE A 181 -8.87 5.71 -12.30
C ILE A 181 -8.34 6.76 -11.31
N ILE A 182 -8.90 7.97 -11.38
CA ILE A 182 -8.40 9.12 -10.61
C ILE A 182 -8.96 9.21 -9.18
N ASP A 183 -10.09 8.54 -8.89
CA ASP A 183 -10.73 8.48 -7.57
C ASP A 183 -11.17 7.04 -7.27
N LEU A 184 -11.02 6.57 -6.03
CA LEU A 184 -11.43 5.23 -5.62
C LEU A 184 -12.92 5.08 -5.33
N ASP A 185 -13.71 6.15 -5.42
CA ASP A 185 -15.18 6.16 -5.39
C ASP A 185 -15.76 6.57 -6.75
N TYR A 186 -15.46 5.78 -7.78
CA TYR A 186 -15.72 6.16 -9.17
C TYR A 186 -16.65 5.19 -9.90
N ASN A 187 -17.58 5.75 -10.67
CA ASN A 187 -18.52 4.99 -11.49
C ASN A 187 -17.92 4.76 -12.88
N PHE A 188 -18.00 3.51 -13.32
CA PHE A 188 -17.61 3.12 -14.66
C PHE A 188 -18.76 2.45 -15.38
N ILE A 189 -18.77 2.67 -16.69
CA ILE A 189 -19.61 1.97 -17.63
C ILE A 189 -18.68 1.19 -18.55
N MET A 190 -18.85 -0.13 -18.59
CA MET A 190 -18.30 -0.94 -19.66
C MET A 190 -19.42 -1.33 -20.62
N GLY A 191 -19.32 -0.92 -21.88
CA GLY A 191 -20.23 -1.35 -22.94
C GLY A 191 -19.53 -2.26 -23.94
N PHE A 192 -20.30 -3.08 -24.65
CA PHE A 192 -19.85 -4.00 -25.70
C PHE A 192 -20.66 -3.74 -26.98
N TRP A 193 -19.99 -3.80 -28.12
CA TRP A 193 -20.57 -3.56 -29.44
C TRP A 193 -19.97 -4.51 -30.48
N ASP A 194 -20.74 -4.75 -31.53
CA ASP A 194 -20.30 -5.47 -32.73
C ASP A 194 -19.59 -4.51 -33.71
N GLN A 195 -18.38 -4.86 -34.16
CA GLN A 195 -17.57 -4.05 -35.08
C GLN A 195 -18.07 -4.09 -36.53
N ASP A 196 -18.73 -5.17 -36.94
CA ASP A 196 -19.09 -5.41 -38.34
C ASP A 196 -20.45 -4.84 -38.74
N SER A 197 -21.18 -4.25 -37.78
CA SER A 197 -22.47 -3.62 -38.06
C SER A 197 -22.32 -2.18 -38.58
N PRO A 198 -22.86 -1.86 -39.77
CA PRO A 198 -22.91 -0.49 -40.26
C PRO A 198 -23.92 0.40 -39.51
N ASP A 199 -24.76 -0.19 -38.65
CA ASP A 199 -25.76 0.53 -37.87
C ASP A 199 -25.23 0.84 -36.46
N ALA A 200 -25.37 2.10 -36.03
CA ALA A 200 -24.89 2.59 -34.73
C ALA A 200 -25.59 1.94 -33.50
N ASP A 201 -26.49 0.98 -33.72
CA ASP A 201 -27.44 0.44 -32.75
C ASP A 201 -27.11 -0.98 -32.25
N ASP A 202 -26.02 -1.61 -32.67
CA ASP A 202 -25.63 -2.94 -32.18
C ASP A 202 -24.84 -2.90 -30.85
N TYR A 203 -25.46 -2.24 -29.87
CA TYR A 203 -25.08 -2.33 -28.46
C TYR A 203 -25.47 -3.69 -27.90
N MET A 204 -24.48 -4.56 -27.67
CA MET A 204 -24.74 -5.93 -27.20
C MET A 204 -25.14 -5.96 -25.73
N ALA A 205 -24.40 -5.22 -24.89
CA ALA A 205 -24.63 -5.14 -23.46
C ALA A 205 -23.74 -4.06 -22.84
N GLY A 206 -24.08 -3.64 -21.63
CA GLY A 206 -23.14 -2.91 -20.79
C GLY A 206 -23.55 -2.95 -19.35
N PHE A 207 -22.61 -2.65 -18.48
CA PHE A 207 -22.82 -2.72 -17.05
C PHE A 207 -22.10 -1.58 -16.33
N TYR A 208 -22.72 -1.20 -15.22
CA TYR A 208 -22.25 -0.17 -14.33
C TYR A 208 -21.55 -0.85 -13.18
N PHE A 209 -20.33 -0.43 -12.90
CA PHE A 209 -19.65 -0.86 -11.69
C PHE A 209 -19.07 0.35 -10.97
N LYS A 210 -19.18 0.30 -9.66
CA LYS A 210 -18.59 1.30 -8.78
C LYS A 210 -17.37 0.67 -8.14
N VAL A 211 -16.20 1.19 -8.46
CA VAL A 211 -15.01 0.87 -7.66
C VAL A 211 -15.19 1.62 -6.36
N ARG A 212 -15.19 0.87 -5.25
CA ARG A 212 -15.27 1.40 -3.88
C ARG A 212 -14.22 0.69 -3.09
N THR A 213 -13.10 1.35 -2.83
CA THR A 213 -12.04 0.75 -2.02
C THR A 213 -11.61 1.69 -0.93
N LYS A 214 -11.95 1.30 0.30
CA LYS A 214 -11.32 1.82 1.51
C LYS A 214 -10.22 0.86 1.91
N MET A 215 -9.18 1.34 2.60
CA MET A 215 -8.26 0.46 3.30
C MET A 215 -9.09 -0.55 4.11
N PRO A 216 -8.82 -1.86 3.98
CA PRO A 216 -9.50 -2.85 4.80
C PRO A 216 -9.33 -2.50 6.29
N THR A 217 -10.45 -2.44 7.02
CA THR A 217 -10.43 -2.09 8.44
C THR A 217 -9.79 -3.16 9.32
N ASP A 218 -9.58 -4.35 8.76
CA ASP A 218 -8.91 -5.49 9.39
C ASP A 218 -7.37 -5.46 9.23
N GLY A 219 -6.82 -4.42 8.59
CA GLY A 219 -5.39 -4.26 8.35
C GLY A 219 -4.84 -5.09 7.19
N SER A 220 -5.71 -5.75 6.41
CA SER A 220 -5.30 -6.42 5.17
C SER A 220 -4.89 -5.41 4.08
N LEU A 221 -4.02 -5.85 3.16
CA LEU A 221 -3.59 -5.04 2.03
C LEU A 221 -4.69 -4.92 0.99
N TYR A 222 -4.63 -3.87 0.17
CA TYR A 222 -5.50 -3.76 -1.00
C TYR A 222 -5.26 -4.93 -1.98
N PRO A 223 -6.32 -5.52 -2.54
CA PRO A 223 -6.18 -6.66 -3.44
C PRO A 223 -5.62 -6.22 -4.81
N ALA A 224 -4.73 -7.03 -5.38
CA ALA A 224 -4.24 -6.82 -6.75
C ALA A 224 -5.25 -7.25 -7.84
N THR A 225 -6.34 -7.89 -7.42
CA THR A 225 -7.43 -8.34 -8.30
C THR A 225 -8.78 -7.94 -7.73
N ILE A 226 -9.61 -7.29 -8.54
CA ILE A 226 -11.00 -6.96 -8.18
C ILE A 226 -11.93 -7.83 -9.02
N VAL A 227 -12.81 -8.58 -8.36
CA VAL A 227 -13.79 -9.45 -9.02
C VAL A 227 -15.12 -8.73 -9.10
N MET A 228 -15.74 -8.76 -10.27
CA MET A 228 -17.00 -8.07 -10.52
C MET A 228 -17.97 -9.00 -11.25
N GLN A 229 -19.23 -8.93 -10.84
CA GLN A 229 -20.34 -9.67 -11.42
C GLN A 229 -21.50 -8.72 -11.64
N SER A 230 -22.04 -8.72 -12.85
CA SER A 230 -23.27 -7.99 -13.16
C SER A 230 -24.48 -8.79 -12.69
N ALA A 231 -25.31 -8.17 -11.85
CA ALA A 231 -26.49 -8.79 -11.27
C ALA A 231 -27.61 -9.03 -12.29
N THR A 232 -27.69 -8.24 -13.35
CA THR A 232 -28.80 -8.28 -14.32
C THR A 232 -28.59 -9.30 -15.42
N ASN A 233 -27.33 -9.55 -15.78
CA ASN A 233 -27.02 -10.43 -16.90
C ASN A 233 -26.11 -11.60 -16.56
N GLY A 234 -25.38 -11.62 -15.44
CA GLY A 234 -24.49 -12.74 -15.09
C GLY A 234 -23.12 -12.68 -15.77
N LEU A 235 -22.75 -11.52 -16.33
CA LEU A 235 -21.41 -11.29 -16.83
C LEU A 235 -20.43 -11.17 -15.66
N ASN A 236 -19.35 -11.95 -15.71
CA ASN A 236 -18.30 -11.96 -14.69
C ASN A 236 -16.96 -11.54 -15.28
N PHE A 237 -16.19 -10.75 -14.53
CA PHE A 237 -14.84 -10.39 -14.91
C PHE A 237 -13.95 -10.10 -13.70
N THR A 238 -12.65 -10.12 -13.95
CA THR A 238 -11.64 -9.71 -12.97
C THR A 238 -10.78 -8.59 -13.56
N LEU A 239 -10.47 -7.61 -12.71
CA LEU A 239 -9.55 -6.52 -13.01
C LEU A 239 -8.25 -6.79 -12.27
N ASN A 240 -7.14 -6.89 -12.99
CA ASN A 240 -5.83 -6.81 -12.35
C ASN A 240 -5.43 -5.35 -12.22
N VAL A 241 -5.02 -4.95 -11.03
CA VAL A 241 -4.88 -3.54 -10.68
C VAL A 241 -3.58 -3.26 -9.94
N GLU A 242 -3.06 -2.06 -10.16
CA GLU A 242 -1.94 -1.46 -9.44
C GLU A 242 -2.46 -0.24 -8.66
N TRP A 243 -2.25 -0.23 -7.34
CA TRP A 243 -2.66 0.85 -6.46
C TRP A 243 -1.63 1.98 -6.49
N LEU A 244 -2.09 3.20 -6.74
CA LEU A 244 -1.23 4.38 -6.84
C LEU A 244 -1.52 5.35 -5.69
N PRO A 245 -0.49 5.97 -5.09
CA PRO A 245 -0.64 7.02 -4.08
C PRO A 245 -1.50 8.19 -4.56
#